data_AF-A0A7V4ANN1-F1
#
_entry.id   AF-A0A7V4ANN1-F1
#
_cell.length_a   1.000
_cell.length_b   1.000
_cell.length_c   1.000
_cell.angle_alpha   90.00
_cell.angle_beta   90.00
_cell.angle_gamma   90.00
#
_symmetry.space_group_name_H-M   'P 1'
#
loop_
_entity.id
_entity.type
_entity.pdbx_description
1 polymer ?
#
loop_
_entity_poly.entity_id
_entity_poly.type
_entity_poly.pdbx_seq_one_letter_code
_entity_poly.pdbx_strand_id
1 'polypeptide(L)'
;SGQGPTIFIYDGYPGGVGYVRQAARRFPEWVRSALELLKGCPCEEGCPRCVLSPKCGNGNQYLDKGAALILAANLTLSLPQRTLH
;
A
#
# COMPACT_ATOMS: atom_id res chain seq x y z
N SER A 1 -3.73 -13.97 -17.07
CA SER A 1 -4.88 -14.72 -16.51
C SER A 1 -5.32 -14.03 -15.23
N GLY A 2 -6.44 -13.29 -15.24
CA GLY A 2 -6.90 -12.45 -14.13
C GLY A 2 -7.48 -13.20 -12.92
N GLN A 3 -6.85 -14.30 -12.49
CA GLN A 3 -7.36 -15.18 -11.42
C GLN A 3 -6.55 -15.07 -10.11
N GLY A 4 -5.70 -14.05 -9.96
CA GLY A 4 -4.88 -13.83 -8.76
C GLY A 4 -5.45 -12.74 -7.84
N PRO A 5 -4.99 -12.68 -6.57
CA PRO A 5 -5.26 -11.55 -5.70
C PRO A 5 -4.91 -10.23 -6.39
N THR A 6 -5.84 -9.28 -6.42
CA THR A 6 -5.69 -8.02 -7.16
C THR A 6 -5.99 -6.84 -6.24
N ILE A 7 -5.09 -5.85 -6.23
CA ILE A 7 -5.25 -4.60 -5.49
C ILE A 7 -5.69 -3.51 -6.49
N PHE A 8 -6.78 -2.82 -6.18
CA PHE A 8 -7.27 -1.67 -6.94
C PHE A 8 -7.07 -0.39 -6.15
N ILE A 9 -6.56 0.64 -6.82
CA ILE A 9 -6.41 2.00 -6.26
C ILE A 9 -7.13 2.94 -7.22
N TYR A 10 -8.04 3.77 -6.71
CA TYR A 10 -8.83 4.71 -7.50
C TYR A 10 -9.05 6.01 -6.72
N ASP A 11 -9.31 7.11 -7.45
CA ASP A 11 -9.69 8.38 -6.84
C ASP A 11 -11.11 8.26 -6.28
N GLY A 12 -11.33 8.62 -5.01
CA GLY A 12 -12.65 8.59 -4.39
C GLY A 12 -13.59 9.72 -4.83
N TYR A 13 -13.09 10.72 -5.53
CA TYR A 13 -13.89 11.86 -6.02
C TYR A 13 -14.56 11.53 -7.36
N PRO A 14 -15.87 11.81 -7.54
CA PRO A 14 -16.57 11.59 -8.80
C PRO A 14 -15.87 12.29 -9.99
N GLY A 15 -15.57 11.53 -11.05
CA GLY A 15 -14.83 12.02 -12.21
C GLY A 15 -13.29 11.99 -12.08
N GLY A 16 -12.77 11.72 -10.88
CA GLY A 16 -11.34 11.64 -10.60
C GLY A 16 -10.67 13.01 -10.50
N VAL A 17 -9.60 13.07 -9.70
CA VAL A 17 -8.80 14.29 -9.47
C VAL A 17 -7.33 14.11 -9.84
N GLY A 18 -6.95 12.92 -10.31
CA GLY A 18 -5.64 12.62 -10.87
C GLY A 18 -4.62 12.08 -9.88
N TYR A 19 -4.98 11.79 -8.63
CA TYR A 19 -4.03 11.25 -7.66
C TYR A 19 -3.52 9.88 -8.08
N VAL A 20 -4.41 8.98 -8.47
CA VAL A 20 -4.00 7.65 -8.94
C VAL A 20 -3.20 7.69 -10.24
N ARG A 21 -3.50 8.64 -11.13
CA ARG A 21 -2.70 8.85 -12.35
C ARG A 21 -1.25 9.16 -12.02
N GLN A 22 -1.03 10.02 -11.02
CA GLN A 22 0.32 10.36 -10.58
C GLN A 22 0.96 9.23 -9.77
N ALA A 23 0.17 8.54 -8.94
CA ALA A 23 0.60 7.36 -8.19
C ALA A 23 1.13 6.26 -9.11
N ALA A 24 0.42 5.95 -10.21
CA ALA A 24 0.80 4.91 -11.15
C ALA A 24 2.19 5.17 -11.77
N ARG A 25 2.54 6.43 -12.05
CA ARG A 25 3.87 6.82 -12.56
C ARG A 25 4.98 6.65 -11.53
N ARG A 26 4.64 6.64 -10.24
CA ARG A 26 5.56 6.58 -9.10
C ARG A 26 5.31 5.36 -8.19
N PHE A 27 4.65 4.34 -8.73
CA PHE A 27 4.16 3.22 -7.93
C PHE A 27 5.26 2.51 -7.13
N PRO A 28 6.47 2.26 -7.69
CA PRO A 28 7.57 1.68 -6.89
C PRO A 28 7.98 2.54 -5.69
N GLU A 29 7.93 3.87 -5.80
CA GLU A 29 8.23 4.75 -4.66
C GLU A 29 7.16 4.66 -3.58
N TRP A 30 5.89 4.56 -3.98
CA TRP A 30 4.78 4.44 -3.04
C TRP A 30 4.84 3.13 -2.24
N VAL A 31 5.14 2.01 -2.90
CA VAL A 31 5.30 0.73 -2.22
C VAL A 31 6.47 0.77 -1.24
N ARG A 32 7.59 1.41 -1.60
CA ARG A 32 8.71 1.62 -0.67
C ARG A 32 8.32 2.50 0.51
N SER A 33 7.62 3.61 0.28
CA SER A 33 7.14 4.47 1.38
C SER A 33 6.19 3.73 2.32
N ALA A 34 5.32 2.86 1.80
CA ALA A 34 4.47 2.00 2.63
C ALA A 34 5.29 1.00 3.46
N LEU A 35 6.31 0.37 2.85
CA LEU A 35 7.23 -0.51 3.58
C LEU A 35 7.96 0.22 4.71
N GLU A 36 8.46 1.43 4.46
CA GLU A 36 9.16 2.23 5.48
C GLU A 36 8.22 2.72 6.58
N LEU A 37 6.97 3.09 6.26
CA LEU A 37 5.93 3.38 7.25
C LEU A 37 5.69 2.18 8.18
N LEU A 38 5.57 0.98 7.61
CA LEU A 38 5.35 -0.26 8.37
C LEU A 38 6.55 -0.57 9.29
N LYS A 39 7.78 -0.48 8.77
CA LYS A 39 9.00 -0.72 9.56
C LYS A 39 9.19 0.30 10.68
N GLY A 40 8.95 1.58 10.39
CA GLY A 40 9.15 2.67 11.34
C GLY A 40 8.09 2.77 12.44
N CYS A 41 6.96 2.08 12.29
CA CYS A 41 5.91 2.08 13.31
C CYS A 41 6.29 1.15 14.48
N PRO A 42 6.28 1.62 15.74
CA PRO A 42 6.73 0.83 16.89
C PRO A 42 5.72 -0.23 17.38
N CYS A 43 4.51 -0.28 16.82
CA CYS A 43 3.50 -1.26 17.23
C CYS A 43 3.82 -2.67 16.74
N GLU A 44 3.29 -3.68 17.42
CA GLU A 44 3.50 -5.09 17.07
C GLU A 44 2.42 -5.61 16.10
N GLU A 45 1.15 -5.52 16.48
CA GLU A 45 0.03 -6.12 15.75
C GLU A 45 -0.50 -5.23 14.61
N GLY A 46 -0.51 -3.92 14.83
CA GLY A 46 -1.09 -2.94 13.91
C GLY A 46 -1.76 -1.80 14.67
N CYS A 47 -1.70 -0.59 14.13
CA CYS A 47 -2.34 0.58 14.78
C CYS A 47 -2.80 1.61 13.74
N PRO A 48 -3.55 2.65 14.14
CA PRO A 48 -4.02 3.71 13.23
C PRO A 48 -2.91 4.51 12.53
N ARG A 49 -1.64 4.34 12.94
CA ARG A 49 -0.49 5.00 12.31
C ARG A 49 0.10 4.21 11.15
N CYS A 50 -0.26 2.93 10.98
CA CYS A 50 0.36 2.06 9.97
C CYS A 50 -0.66 1.30 9.11
N VAL A 51 -1.49 0.44 9.71
CA VAL A 51 -2.38 -0.47 8.95
C VAL A 51 -3.86 -0.21 9.20
N LEU A 52 -4.25 0.32 10.36
CA LEU A 52 -5.68 0.53 10.68
C LEU A 52 -6.17 1.85 10.08
N SER A 53 -7.42 1.85 9.59
CA SER A 53 -8.05 3.04 9.02
C SER A 53 -9.40 3.32 9.67
N PRO A 54 -9.72 4.59 10.00
CA PRO A 54 -11.05 4.97 10.48
C PRO A 54 -12.13 4.84 9.39
N LYS A 55 -11.74 4.55 8.13
CA LYS A 55 -12.64 4.32 7.00
C LYS A 55 -12.76 2.83 6.62
N CYS A 56 -12.22 1.91 7.43
CA CYS A 56 -12.31 0.47 7.15
C CYS A 56 -13.75 -0.03 7.35
N GLY A 57 -14.41 -0.46 6.27
CA GLY A 57 -15.80 -0.93 6.30
C GLY A 57 -16.03 -2.20 7.14
N ASN A 58 -14.99 -3.00 7.36
CA ASN A 58 -15.05 -4.25 8.13
C ASN A 58 -14.44 -4.11 9.54
N GLY A 59 -14.33 -2.89 10.08
CA GLY A 59 -13.88 -2.67 11.45
C GLY A 59 -12.43 -3.11 11.73
N ASN A 60 -11.57 -3.15 10.71
CA ASN A 60 -10.17 -3.58 10.78
C ASN A 60 -9.93 -5.07 11.18
N GLN A 61 -10.94 -5.93 11.13
CA GLN A 61 -10.86 -7.33 11.60
C GLN A 61 -9.80 -8.21 10.90
N TYR A 62 -9.34 -7.83 9.71
CA TYR A 62 -8.43 -8.63 8.88
C TYR A 62 -7.09 -7.93 8.60
N LEU A 63 -6.78 -6.85 9.34
CA LEU A 63 -5.58 -6.07 9.12
C LEU A 63 -4.47 -6.54 10.06
N ASP A 64 -3.33 -6.90 9.48
CA ASP A 64 -2.18 -7.46 10.20
C ASP A 64 -0.90 -6.78 9.72
N LYS A 65 -0.08 -6.28 10.66
CA LYS A 65 1.18 -5.59 10.33
C LYS A 65 2.23 -6.53 9.75
N GLY A 66 2.35 -7.76 10.26
CA GLY A 66 3.33 -8.74 9.80
C GLY A 66 3.09 -9.16 8.36
N ALA A 67 1.85 -9.52 8.02
CA ALA A 67 1.42 -9.83 6.66
C ALA A 67 1.60 -8.64 5.72
N ALA A 68 1.29 -7.41 6.17
CA ALA A 68 1.52 -6.20 5.40
C ALA A 68 3.02 -5.97 5.11
N LEU A 69 3.91 -6.22 6.09
CA LEU A 69 5.36 -6.15 5.90
C LEU A 69 5.84 -7.15 4.85
N ILE A 70 5.40 -8.40 4.94
CA ILE A 70 5.76 -9.45 3.97
C ILE A 70 5.30 -9.04 2.57
N LEU A 71 4.04 -8.60 2.43
CA LEU A 71 3.50 -8.20 1.14
C LEU A 71 4.26 -7.00 0.56
N ALA A 72 4.47 -5.94 1.34
CA ALA A 72 5.16 -4.73 0.88
C ALA A 72 6.62 -5.00 0.52
N ALA A 73 7.32 -5.86 1.27
CA ALA A 73 8.69 -6.28 0.97
C ALA A 73 8.76 -7.05 -0.36
N ASN A 74 7.89 -8.05 -0.56
CA ASN A 74 7.86 -8.83 -1.80
C ASN A 74 7.48 -7.99 -3.02
N LEU A 75 6.52 -7.06 -2.87
CA LEU A 75 6.18 -6.12 -3.94
C LEU A 75 7.36 -5.20 -4.27
N THR A 76 8.09 -4.71 -3.26
CA THR A 76 9.28 -3.88 -3.47
C THR A 76 10.36 -4.61 -4.26
N LEU A 77 10.60 -5.89 -3.96
CA LEU A 77 11.57 -6.73 -4.68
C LEU A 77 11.14 -7.04 -6.12
N SER A 78 9.84 -7.10 -6.38
CA SER A 78 9.27 -7.45 -7.68
C SER A 78 9.11 -6.24 -8.62
N LEU A 79 9.20 -5.02 -8.10
CA LEU A 79 9.03 -3.80 -8.87
C LEU A 79 10.38 -3.27 -9.38
N PRO A 80 10.43 -2.68 -10.59
CA PRO A 80 11.66 -2.13 -11.13
C PRO A 80 12.19 -1.04 -10.19
N GLN A 81 13.49 -1.12 -9.90
CA GLN A 81 14.20 -0.01 -9.29
C GLN A 81 14.32 1.08 -10.34
N ARG A 82 14.00 2.32 -9.96
CA ARG A 82 14.01 3.45 -10.88
C ARG A 82 15.46 3.61 -11.37
N THR A 83 15.72 3.36 -12.66
CA THR A 83 16.91 3.93 -13.31
C THR A 83 16.70 5.43 -13.30
N LEU A 84 17.49 6.14 -12.50
CA LEU A 84 17.64 7.58 -12.65
C LEU A 84 18.22 7.81 -14.05
N HIS A 85 17.45 8.47 -14.91
CA HIS A 85 17.98 9.18 -16.08
C HIS A 85 18.10 10.65 -15.70
#